data_AF-A0AAV4S2Q4-F1
#
_entry.id   AF-A0AAV4S2Q4-F1
#
_cell.length_a   1.000
_cell.length_b   1.000
_cell.length_c   1.000
_cell.angle_alpha   90.00
_cell.angle_beta   90.00
_cell.angle_gamma   90.00
#
_symmetry.space_group_name_H-M   'P 1'
#
loop_
_entity.id
_entity.type
_entity.pdbx_description
1 polymer ?
#
loop_
_entity_poly.entity_id
_entity_poly.type
_entity_poly.pdbx_seq_one_letter_code
_entity_poly.pdbx_strand_id
1 'polypeptide(L)'
;MLQEEVQALKNIVQSTTMHSSVESLDVQQKAMSVPQRELYEVYPIFNEEFVKWRQNPNLDKETPFMKRIYDEDIKACLKFKNTELSQHILSAIEEDQITIEKIPLTKHEPLPKVCALMNAPRLCPYKMYLDGKESYNISSLSRNSELQLFVICFATSDILKGLISLRIHEVYLEILKKRRRITSAKLGLIDDIIE
;
A
#
# COMPACT_ATOMS: atom_id res chain seq x y z
N MET A 1 11.09 -6.62 24.86
CA MET A 1 10.96 -6.67 23.39
C MET A 1 10.20 -5.47 22.81
N LEU A 2 8.86 -5.44 22.76
CA LEU A 2 8.13 -4.33 22.09
C LEU A 2 8.47 -2.93 22.63
N GLN A 3 8.63 -2.76 23.95
CA GLN A 3 8.98 -1.47 24.55
C GLN A 3 10.40 -1.00 24.20
N GLU A 4 11.36 -1.92 24.12
CA GLU A 4 12.76 -1.62 23.79
C GLU A 4 12.91 -1.28 22.31
N GLU A 5 12.18 -1.97 21.44
CA GLU A 5 12.17 -1.69 20.00
C GLU A 5 11.45 -0.37 19.67
N VAL A 6 10.35 -0.07 20.37
CA VAL A 6 9.68 1.24 20.30
C VAL A 6 10.63 2.36 20.75
N GLN A 7 11.43 2.12 21.78
CA GLN A 7 12.42 3.08 22.25
C GLN A 7 13.54 3.27 21.22
N ALA A 8 13.97 2.21 20.53
CA ALA A 8 14.95 2.31 19.46
C ALA A 8 14.46 3.20 18.29
N LEU A 9 13.20 3.07 17.88
CA LEU A 9 12.62 3.98 16.87
C LEU A 9 12.55 5.43 17.33
N LYS A 10 12.18 5.68 18.60
CA LYS A 10 12.17 7.03 19.16
C LYS A 10 13.56 7.66 19.18
N ASN A 11 14.60 6.86 19.43
CA ASN A 11 15.98 7.33 19.46
C ASN A 11 16.50 7.71 18.05
N ILE A 12 16.06 7.02 17.00
CA ILE A 12 16.40 7.37 15.60
C ILE A 12 15.79 8.71 15.18
N VAL A 13 14.57 9.01 15.64
CA VAL A 13 13.91 10.30 15.38
C VAL A 13 14.71 11.46 16.01
N GLN A 14 15.28 11.25 17.20
CA GLN A 14 16.01 12.29 17.94
C GLN A 14 17.40 12.58 17.36
N SER A 15 18.09 11.58 16.80
CA SER A 15 19.43 11.73 16.23
C SER A 15 19.47 12.46 14.88
N THR A 16 18.32 12.61 14.21
CA THR A 16 18.25 13.25 12.87
C THR A 16 18.19 14.78 12.95
N THR A 17 18.12 15.38 14.14
CA THR A 17 18.01 16.84 14.35
C THR A 17 19.33 17.63 14.23
N MET A 18 20.41 17.03 13.72
CA MET A 18 21.73 17.69 13.62
C MET A 18 22.39 17.37 12.27
N HIS A 19 22.25 18.27 11.29
CA HIS A 19 23.08 18.29 10.09
C HIS A 19 23.65 19.68 9.82
N SER A 20 24.93 19.84 10.15
CA SER A 20 25.92 20.61 9.38
C SER A 20 27.29 20.13 9.89
N SER A 21 28.14 19.49 9.10
CA SER A 21 28.96 20.16 8.08
C SER A 21 29.58 19.09 7.17
N VAL A 22 29.58 19.31 5.86
CA VAL A 22 30.28 18.46 4.90
C VAL A 22 31.68 19.03 4.69
N GLU A 23 32.70 18.38 5.25
CA GLU A 23 34.08 18.59 4.82
C GLU A 23 34.40 17.60 3.69
N SER A 24 34.89 18.17 2.59
CA SER A 24 35.30 17.47 1.38
C SER A 24 36.66 16.82 1.56
N LEU A 25 36.73 15.49 1.39
CA LEU A 25 37.99 14.81 1.05
C LEU A 25 37.74 13.78 -0.07
N ASP A 26 38.60 13.89 -1.07
CA ASP A 26 38.54 13.27 -2.39
C ASP A 26 39.53 12.10 -2.42
N VAL A 27 39.07 10.83 -2.43
CA VAL A 27 39.94 9.66 -2.71
C VAL A 27 39.15 8.48 -3.31
N GLN A 28 39.40 8.26 -4.60
CA GLN A 28 39.44 7.00 -5.38
C GLN A 28 38.27 6.01 -5.31
N GLN A 29 37.58 5.91 -6.46
CA GLN A 29 36.61 4.88 -6.85
C GLN A 29 37.14 3.46 -6.66
N LYS A 30 36.56 2.75 -5.70
CA LYS A 30 36.28 1.32 -5.81
C LYS A 30 34.77 1.19 -5.76
N ALA A 31 34.14 0.83 -6.88
CA ALA A 31 32.71 0.56 -6.97
C ALA A 31 32.36 -0.72 -6.20
N MET A 32 32.43 -0.66 -4.87
CA MET A 32 31.60 -1.49 -4.02
C MET A 32 30.21 -0.88 -4.10
N SER A 33 29.24 -1.61 -4.64
CA SER A 33 27.84 -1.24 -4.50
C SER A 33 27.52 -1.23 -3.01
N VAL A 34 27.67 -0.05 -2.38
CA VAL A 34 27.10 0.22 -1.07
C VAL A 34 25.64 -0.20 -1.21
N PRO A 35 25.15 -1.18 -0.43
CA PRO A 35 23.73 -1.49 -0.40
C PRO A 35 23.05 -0.16 -0.17
N GLN A 36 22.27 0.29 -1.14
CA GLN A 36 21.60 1.57 -1.08
C GLN A 36 20.66 1.45 0.13
N ARG A 37 21.12 1.90 1.31
CA ARG A 37 20.26 1.97 2.49
C ARG A 37 19.08 2.79 2.01
N GLU A 38 17.87 2.26 2.11
CA GLU A 38 16.68 3.06 1.88
C GLU A 38 16.79 4.26 2.82
N LEU A 39 17.19 5.40 2.28
CA LEU A 39 17.30 6.64 3.03
C LEU A 39 15.87 7.12 3.18
N TYR A 40 15.28 6.82 4.33
CA TYR A 40 13.99 7.36 4.71
C TYR A 40 14.12 8.06 6.05
N GLU A 41 13.46 9.21 6.16
CA GLU A 41 13.33 9.93 7.41
C GLU A 41 12.00 9.55 8.06
N VAL A 42 12.04 9.33 9.37
CA VAL A 42 10.87 8.93 10.13
C VAL A 42 10.01 10.17 10.37
N TYR A 43 8.85 10.24 9.70
CA TYR A 43 7.90 11.30 9.98
C TYR A 43 7.29 11.11 11.39
N PRO A 44 7.49 12.07 12.33
CA PRO A 44 7.27 11.83 13.74
C PRO A 44 5.80 11.57 14.09
N ILE A 45 4.86 12.28 13.45
CA ILE A 45 3.42 12.12 13.72
C ILE A 45 2.95 10.72 13.31
N PHE A 46 3.27 10.30 12.08
CA PHE A 46 2.89 8.98 11.60
C PHE A 46 3.57 7.86 12.39
N ASN A 47 4.83 8.04 12.78
CA ASN A 47 5.53 7.08 13.62
C ASN A 47 4.90 6.93 15.00
N GLU A 48 4.46 8.02 15.64
CA GLU A 48 3.77 7.95 16.93
C GLU A 48 2.45 7.18 16.82
N GLU A 49 1.65 7.45 15.79
CA GLU A 49 0.41 6.73 15.50
C GLU A 49 0.68 5.24 15.27
N PHE A 50 1.67 4.92 14.45
CA PHE A 50 2.09 3.54 14.15
C PHE A 50 2.54 2.79 15.40
N VAL A 51 3.40 3.41 16.21
CA VAL A 51 3.90 2.81 17.46
C VAL A 51 2.76 2.49 18.42
N LYS A 52 1.79 3.40 18.58
CA LYS A 52 0.59 3.17 19.41
C LYS A 52 -0.24 2.02 18.85
N TRP A 53 -0.48 2.01 17.55
CA TRP A 53 -1.20 0.93 16.88
C TRP A 53 -0.50 -0.42 17.03
N ARG A 54 0.84 -0.48 16.90
CA ARG A 54 1.62 -1.72 16.97
C ARG A 54 1.53 -2.44 18.33
N GLN A 55 1.20 -1.71 19.39
CA GLN A 55 0.99 -2.27 20.74
C GLN A 55 -0.30 -3.10 20.81
N ASN A 56 -1.33 -2.72 20.07
CA ASN A 56 -2.58 -3.47 19.96
C ASN A 56 -3.12 -3.38 18.52
N PRO A 57 -2.52 -4.14 17.58
CA PRO A 57 -2.87 -4.04 16.17
C PRO A 57 -4.33 -4.42 15.93
N ASN A 58 -5.11 -3.50 15.40
CA ASN A 58 -6.52 -3.71 15.10
C ASN A 58 -6.96 -2.84 13.91
N LEU A 59 -8.22 -3.01 13.48
CA LEU A 59 -8.81 -2.33 12.33
C LEU A 59 -9.78 -1.21 12.70
N ASP A 60 -9.80 -0.82 13.98
CA ASP A 60 -10.71 0.22 14.46
C ASP A 60 -10.42 1.53 13.72
N LYS A 61 -11.36 1.91 12.86
CA LYS A 61 -11.29 3.08 11.96
C LYS A 61 -11.29 4.40 12.74
N GLU A 62 -11.61 4.37 14.04
CA GLU A 62 -11.55 5.52 14.94
C GLU A 62 -10.14 5.77 15.50
N THR A 63 -9.24 4.78 15.42
CA THR A 63 -7.85 4.99 15.85
C THR A 63 -7.12 5.94 14.88
N PRO A 64 -6.24 6.84 15.37
CA PRO A 64 -5.56 7.82 14.51
C PRO A 64 -4.81 7.18 13.33
N PHE A 65 -4.11 6.07 13.59
CA PHE A 65 -3.38 5.34 12.57
C PHE A 65 -4.31 4.81 11.47
N MET A 66 -5.36 4.07 11.85
CA MET A 66 -6.29 3.51 10.86
C MET A 66 -7.06 4.58 10.13
N LYS A 67 -7.51 5.62 10.83
CA LYS A 67 -8.20 6.75 10.21
C LYS A 67 -7.36 7.35 9.08
N ARG A 68 -6.07 7.58 9.32
CA ARG A 68 -5.13 8.10 8.32
C ARG A 68 -5.03 7.16 7.11
N ILE A 69 -4.80 5.88 7.36
CA ILE A 69 -4.69 4.83 6.33
C ILE A 69 -5.97 4.76 5.47
N TYR A 70 -7.14 4.81 6.10
CA TYR A 70 -8.42 4.81 5.38
C TYR A 70 -8.65 6.09 4.58
N ASP A 71 -8.43 7.26 5.18
CA ASP A 71 -8.77 8.55 4.57
C ASP A 71 -7.76 8.96 3.48
N GLU A 72 -6.45 8.78 3.72
CA GLU A 72 -5.39 9.20 2.80
C GLU A 72 -5.12 8.19 1.68
N ASP A 73 -5.28 6.89 1.97
CA ASP A 73 -4.86 5.81 1.07
C ASP A 73 -6.07 5.05 0.50
N ILE A 74 -6.86 4.37 1.33
CA ILE A 74 -7.93 3.45 0.88
C ILE A 74 -9.04 4.22 0.13
N LYS A 75 -9.70 5.16 0.81
CA LYS A 75 -10.83 5.90 0.21
C LYS A 75 -10.39 6.72 -1.00
N ALA A 76 -9.17 7.23 -0.97
CA ALA A 76 -8.62 7.98 -2.08
C ALA A 76 -8.40 7.11 -3.33
N CYS A 77 -8.00 5.84 -3.17
CA CYS A 77 -7.85 4.89 -4.27
C CYS A 77 -9.17 4.35 -4.82
N LEU A 78 -10.23 4.34 -4.01
CA LEU A 78 -11.58 3.94 -4.42
C LEU A 78 -12.41 5.08 -5.00
N LYS A 79 -11.82 6.23 -5.28
CA LYS A 79 -12.54 7.39 -5.82
C LYS A 79 -12.74 7.26 -7.33
N PHE A 80 -13.59 6.33 -7.75
CA PHE A 80 -13.97 6.17 -9.15
C PHE A 80 -15.28 6.89 -9.51
N LYS A 81 -15.56 6.98 -10.81
CA LYS A 81 -16.80 7.60 -11.32
C LYS A 81 -18.04 6.79 -10.92
N ASN A 82 -17.93 5.46 -10.90
CA ASN A 82 -18.97 4.59 -10.37
C ASN A 82 -18.80 4.46 -8.84
N THR A 83 -19.42 5.38 -8.10
CA THR A 83 -19.28 5.47 -6.64
C THR A 83 -19.97 4.32 -5.90
N GLU A 84 -21.09 3.82 -6.43
CA GLU A 84 -21.82 2.68 -5.86
C GLU A 84 -20.97 1.40 -5.92
N LEU A 85 -20.43 1.08 -7.10
CA LEU A 85 -19.52 -0.05 -7.24
C LEU A 85 -18.26 0.11 -6.38
N SER A 86 -17.77 1.34 -6.21
CA SER A 86 -16.60 1.61 -5.34
C SER A 86 -16.89 1.33 -3.87
N GLN A 87 -18.11 1.61 -3.39
CA GLN A 87 -18.54 1.28 -2.04
C GLN A 87 -18.69 -0.23 -1.87
N HIS A 88 -19.31 -0.91 -2.83
CA HIS A 88 -19.46 -2.37 -2.79
C HIS A 88 -18.11 -3.09 -2.81
N ILE A 89 -17.15 -2.59 -3.60
CA ILE A 89 -15.77 -3.08 -3.57
C ILE A 89 -15.17 -2.93 -2.17
N LEU A 90 -15.33 -1.78 -1.52
CA LEU A 90 -14.77 -1.59 -0.17
C LEU A 90 -15.31 -2.64 0.80
N SER A 91 -16.63 -2.83 0.83
CA SER A 91 -17.28 -3.85 1.66
C SER A 91 -16.80 -5.26 1.32
N ALA A 92 -16.74 -5.62 0.04
CA ALA A 92 -16.28 -6.93 -0.40
C ALA A 92 -14.81 -7.18 -0.02
N ILE A 93 -13.94 -6.16 -0.03
CA ILE A 93 -12.55 -6.36 0.44
C ILE A 93 -12.51 -6.50 1.97
N GLU A 94 -13.31 -5.74 2.72
CA GLU A 94 -13.39 -5.86 4.19
C GLU A 94 -13.91 -7.23 4.64
N GLU A 95 -14.73 -7.89 3.81
CA GLU A 95 -15.32 -9.22 4.04
C GLU A 95 -14.56 -10.37 3.35
N ASP A 96 -13.44 -10.08 2.68
CA ASP A 96 -12.65 -11.05 1.90
C ASP A 96 -13.47 -11.79 0.81
N GLN A 97 -14.41 -11.07 0.18
CA GLN A 97 -15.34 -11.57 -0.86
C GLN A 97 -15.02 -11.04 -2.26
N ILE A 98 -13.77 -10.65 -2.51
CA ILE A 98 -13.35 -10.10 -3.80
C ILE A 98 -12.32 -11.01 -4.47
N THR A 99 -12.47 -11.21 -5.77
CA THR A 99 -11.48 -11.95 -6.58
C THR A 99 -11.20 -11.20 -7.87
N ILE A 100 -9.94 -11.16 -8.30
CA ILE A 100 -9.55 -10.56 -9.57
C ILE A 100 -8.77 -11.58 -10.40
N GLU A 101 -9.24 -11.80 -11.62
CA GLU A 101 -8.64 -12.72 -12.57
C GLU A 101 -8.12 -11.96 -13.80
N LYS A 102 -7.02 -12.44 -14.37
CA LYS A 102 -6.53 -11.95 -15.66
C LYS A 102 -7.30 -12.65 -16.78
N ILE A 103 -7.85 -11.86 -17.70
CA ILE A 103 -8.52 -12.39 -18.88
C ILE A 103 -7.45 -12.97 -19.83
N PRO A 104 -7.57 -14.23 -20.26
CA PRO A 104 -6.63 -14.82 -21.21
C PRO A 104 -6.64 -14.07 -22.54
N LEU A 105 -5.47 -13.67 -23.02
CA LEU A 105 -5.33 -13.07 -24.34
C LEU A 105 -5.39 -14.17 -25.40
N THR A 106 -6.56 -14.35 -26.03
CA THR A 106 -6.72 -15.27 -27.16
C THR A 106 -6.90 -14.48 -28.46
N LYS A 107 -6.51 -15.08 -29.59
CA LYS A 107 -6.64 -14.42 -30.91
C LYS A 107 -8.08 -14.13 -31.32
N HIS A 108 -9.06 -14.76 -30.68
CA HIS A 108 -10.46 -14.74 -31.09
C HIS A 108 -11.37 -13.91 -30.18
N GLU A 109 -10.93 -13.58 -28.96
CA GLU A 109 -11.73 -12.82 -28.01
C GLU A 109 -11.06 -11.48 -27.69
N PRO A 110 -11.56 -10.35 -28.22
CA PRO A 110 -10.98 -9.05 -27.94
C PRO A 110 -11.26 -8.64 -26.50
N LEU A 111 -10.28 -7.99 -25.85
CA LEU A 111 -10.48 -7.46 -24.51
C LEU A 111 -11.63 -6.44 -24.47
N PRO A 112 -12.42 -6.43 -23.39
CA PRO A 112 -13.41 -5.38 -23.16
C PRO A 112 -12.76 -4.00 -23.19
N LYS A 113 -13.44 -3.05 -23.84
CA LYS A 113 -12.92 -1.70 -24.09
C LYS A 113 -13.52 -0.63 -23.16
N VAL A 114 -14.31 -1.03 -22.16
CA VAL A 114 -14.93 -0.12 -21.20
C VAL A 114 -14.66 -0.64 -19.80
N CYS A 115 -14.09 0.21 -18.96
CA CYS A 115 -13.83 -0.12 -17.56
C CYS A 115 -15.06 0.21 -16.70
N ALA A 116 -15.54 -0.76 -15.92
CA ALA A 116 -16.70 -0.62 -15.07
C ALA A 116 -16.54 0.45 -13.96
N LEU A 117 -15.32 0.60 -13.44
CA LEU A 117 -15.02 1.56 -12.38
C LEU A 117 -14.92 2.99 -12.90
N MET A 118 -14.11 3.18 -13.95
CA MET A 118 -13.88 4.51 -14.51
C MET A 118 -15.06 5.02 -15.36
N ASN A 119 -15.91 4.10 -15.83
CA ASN A 119 -16.95 4.37 -16.83
C ASN A 119 -16.39 5.17 -18.02
N ALA A 120 -15.28 4.67 -18.56
CA ALA A 120 -14.48 5.29 -19.62
C ALA A 120 -13.88 4.23 -20.56
N PRO A 121 -13.63 4.57 -21.85
CA PRO A 121 -12.99 3.66 -22.79
C PRO A 121 -11.56 3.32 -22.38
N ARG A 122 -11.31 2.06 -22.04
CA ARG A 122 -10.01 1.49 -21.64
C ARG A 122 -9.97 0.01 -21.98
N LEU A 123 -8.82 -0.49 -22.41
CA LEU A 123 -8.59 -1.94 -22.48
C LEU A 123 -8.63 -2.53 -21.07
N CYS A 124 -9.45 -3.56 -20.89
CA CYS A 124 -9.67 -4.21 -19.61
C CYS A 124 -9.16 -5.65 -19.65
N PRO A 125 -7.90 -5.90 -19.27
CA PRO A 125 -7.33 -7.24 -19.23
C PRO A 125 -7.69 -8.02 -17.96
N TYR A 126 -8.53 -7.49 -17.08
CA TYR A 126 -8.89 -8.10 -15.81
C TYR A 126 -10.40 -8.15 -15.61
N LYS A 127 -10.83 -9.17 -14.88
CA LYS A 127 -12.22 -9.39 -14.47
C LYS A 127 -12.26 -9.51 -12.95
N MET A 128 -13.04 -8.66 -12.33
CA MET A 128 -13.25 -8.62 -10.88
C MET A 128 -14.59 -9.27 -10.56
N TYR A 129 -14.62 -10.12 -9.53
CA TYR A 129 -15.82 -10.73 -8.99
C TYR A 129 -16.06 -10.22 -7.57
N LEU A 130 -17.31 -9.88 -7.29
CA LEU A 130 -17.78 -9.51 -5.96
C LEU A 130 -18.76 -10.58 -5.48
N ASP A 131 -18.51 -11.13 -4.29
CA ASP A 131 -19.34 -12.13 -3.62
C ASP A 131 -19.59 -13.40 -4.45
N GLY A 132 -18.73 -13.68 -5.43
CA GLY A 132 -18.86 -14.78 -6.39
C GLY A 132 -20.08 -14.68 -7.33
N LYS A 133 -20.78 -13.55 -7.37
CA LYS A 133 -22.03 -13.37 -8.13
C LYS A 133 -21.82 -12.56 -9.39
N GLU A 134 -21.38 -11.32 -9.23
CA GLU A 134 -21.31 -10.35 -10.31
C GLU A 134 -19.87 -10.18 -10.78
N SER A 135 -19.70 -9.89 -12.07
CA SER A 135 -18.39 -9.73 -12.66
C SER A 135 -18.24 -8.41 -13.42
N TYR A 136 -17.09 -7.77 -13.25
CA TYR A 136 -16.81 -6.42 -13.71
C TYR A 136 -15.49 -6.39 -14.47
N ASN A 137 -15.51 -5.86 -15.69
CA ASN A 137 -14.28 -5.67 -16.47
C ASN A 137 -13.54 -4.41 -16.00
N ILE A 138 -12.25 -4.57 -15.64
CA ILE A 138 -11.45 -3.48 -15.10
C ILE A 138 -10.14 -3.31 -15.87
N SER A 139 -9.72 -2.05 -16.02
CA SER A 139 -8.46 -1.69 -16.68
C SER A 139 -7.25 -2.01 -15.81
N SER A 140 -6.04 -2.06 -16.37
CA SER A 140 -4.81 -2.20 -15.56
C SER A 140 -4.67 -1.08 -14.52
N LEU A 141 -5.07 0.14 -14.87
CA LEU A 141 -5.05 1.28 -13.94
C LEU A 141 -6.03 1.07 -12.77
N SER A 142 -7.19 0.49 -13.06
CA SER A 142 -8.20 0.14 -12.06
C SER A 142 -7.93 -1.18 -11.34
N ARG A 143 -7.03 -2.02 -11.88
CA ARG A 143 -6.46 -3.17 -11.15
C ARG A 143 -5.42 -2.68 -10.14
N ASN A 144 -4.57 -1.74 -10.55
CA ASN A 144 -3.49 -1.17 -9.75
C ASN A 144 -3.98 -0.26 -8.62
N SER A 145 -5.29 -0.13 -8.42
CA SER A 145 -5.81 0.21 -7.11
C SER A 145 -5.55 -0.98 -6.17
N GLU A 146 -4.28 -1.17 -5.78
CA GLU A 146 -3.72 -2.15 -4.85
C GLU A 146 -4.34 -2.12 -3.43
N LEU A 147 -5.55 -1.57 -3.30
CA LEU A 147 -6.52 -1.79 -2.23
C LEU A 147 -6.72 -3.26 -1.92
N GLN A 148 -6.66 -4.13 -2.93
CA GLN A 148 -6.76 -5.55 -2.69
C GLN A 148 -5.56 -6.05 -1.90
N LEU A 149 -4.36 -5.49 -2.08
CA LEU A 149 -3.22 -5.83 -1.23
C LEU A 149 -3.21 -5.04 0.08
N PHE A 150 -3.70 -3.81 0.12
CA PHE A 150 -3.62 -2.93 1.29
C PHE A 150 -4.73 -3.16 2.32
N VAL A 151 -5.99 -3.33 1.88
CA VAL A 151 -7.10 -3.72 2.75
C VAL A 151 -6.94 -5.18 3.15
N ILE A 152 -6.48 -6.11 2.29
CA ILE A 152 -6.12 -7.48 2.73
C ILE A 152 -4.94 -7.45 3.72
N CYS A 153 -3.87 -6.68 3.47
CA CYS A 153 -2.73 -6.59 4.41
C CYS A 153 -3.10 -6.05 5.79
N PHE A 154 -4.15 -5.25 5.87
CA PHE A 154 -4.62 -4.74 7.14
C PHE A 154 -5.71 -5.63 7.73
N ALA A 155 -6.75 -5.94 6.97
CA ALA A 155 -7.99 -6.56 7.44
C ALA A 155 -7.90 -8.07 7.66
N THR A 156 -7.10 -8.81 6.88
CA THR A 156 -6.97 -10.24 7.13
C THR A 156 -5.96 -10.46 8.25
N SER A 157 -6.47 -11.01 9.35
CA SER A 157 -5.77 -11.28 10.59
C SER A 157 -4.51 -12.15 10.43
N ASP A 158 -4.26 -12.72 9.26
CA ASP A 158 -3.09 -13.58 8.99
C ASP A 158 -1.81 -12.76 8.76
N ILE A 159 -1.93 -11.53 8.24
CA ILE A 159 -0.80 -10.61 8.17
C ILE A 159 -0.59 -9.92 9.50
N LEU A 160 -1.62 -9.59 10.30
CA LEU A 160 -1.39 -9.18 11.70
C LEU A 160 -0.63 -10.28 12.47
N LYS A 161 -1.04 -11.55 12.35
CA LYS A 161 -0.32 -12.69 12.95
C LYS A 161 1.12 -12.80 12.45
N GLY A 162 1.36 -12.61 11.14
CA GLY A 162 2.69 -12.68 10.52
C GLY A 162 3.58 -11.44 10.72
N LEU A 163 3.00 -10.25 10.90
CA LEU A 163 3.70 -8.99 11.18
C LEU A 163 4.00 -8.85 12.68
N ILE A 164 3.20 -9.48 13.55
CA ILE A 164 3.47 -9.51 15.00
C ILE A 164 4.83 -10.14 15.29
N SER A 165 5.26 -11.12 14.49
CA SER A 165 6.58 -11.77 14.63
C SER A 165 7.74 -11.01 13.99
N LEU A 166 7.47 -9.98 13.16
CA LEU A 166 8.50 -9.13 12.57
C LEU A 166 8.91 -7.99 13.50
N ARG A 167 10.16 -7.51 13.30
CA ARG A 167 10.69 -6.36 14.04
C ARG A 167 9.92 -5.11 13.67
N ILE A 168 9.71 -4.23 14.64
CA ILE A 168 8.88 -3.03 14.45
C ILE A 168 9.28 -2.17 13.24
N HIS A 169 10.59 -2.03 12.99
CA HIS A 169 11.14 -1.27 11.88
C HIS A 169 10.82 -1.90 10.51
N GLU A 170 10.82 -3.23 10.41
CA GLU A 170 10.48 -3.95 9.17
C GLU A 170 9.01 -3.72 8.84
N VAL A 171 8.13 -3.83 9.85
CA VAL A 171 6.71 -3.54 9.69
C VAL A 171 6.48 -2.09 9.25
N TYR A 172 7.17 -1.13 9.87
CA TYR A 172 7.08 0.29 9.52
C TYR A 172 7.46 0.55 8.06
N LEU A 173 8.59 -0.01 7.61
CA LEU A 173 9.07 0.11 6.24
C LEU A 173 8.11 -0.50 5.22
N GLU A 174 7.57 -1.69 5.51
CA GLU A 174 6.61 -2.34 4.61
C GLU A 174 5.32 -1.54 4.48
N ILE A 175 4.86 -0.91 5.58
CA ILE A 175 3.74 0.03 5.52
C ILE A 175 4.10 1.22 4.64
N LEU A 176 5.26 1.88 4.85
CA LEU A 176 5.67 3.02 4.03
C LEU A 176 5.77 2.70 2.55
N LYS A 177 6.36 1.54 2.19
CA LYS A 177 6.45 1.08 0.80
C LYS A 177 5.06 0.92 0.17
N LYS A 178 4.11 0.32 0.91
CA LYS A 178 2.72 0.17 0.44
C LYS A 178 2.04 1.54 0.26
N ARG A 179 2.18 2.44 1.23
CA ARG A 179 1.64 3.81 1.13
C ARG A 179 2.21 4.58 -0.06
N ARG A 180 3.51 4.39 -0.36
CA ARG A 180 4.16 4.95 -1.54
C ARG A 180 3.53 4.42 -2.83
N ARG A 181 3.36 3.10 -2.97
CA ARG A 181 2.73 2.51 -4.16
C ARG A 181 1.31 2.99 -4.37
N ILE A 182 0.52 3.11 -3.30
CA ILE A 182 -0.83 3.70 -3.33
C ILE A 182 -0.78 5.14 -3.87
N THR A 183 0.16 5.95 -3.36
CA THR A 183 0.32 7.32 -3.80
C THR A 183 0.72 7.40 -5.28
N SER A 184 1.66 6.56 -5.73
CA SER A 184 2.00 6.42 -7.16
C SER A 184 0.76 6.06 -8.00
N ALA A 185 -0.01 5.06 -7.57
CA ALA A 185 -1.21 4.61 -8.28
C ALA A 185 -2.28 5.72 -8.39
N LYS A 186 -2.47 6.52 -7.33
CA LYS A 186 -3.37 7.70 -7.35
C LYS A 186 -2.96 8.73 -8.40
N LEU A 187 -1.67 8.87 -8.68
CA LEU A 187 -1.14 9.74 -9.72
C LEU A 187 -1.16 9.11 -11.12
N GLY A 188 -1.63 7.86 -11.23
CA GLY A 188 -1.62 7.08 -12.46
C GLY A 188 -0.24 6.53 -12.83
N LEU A 189 0.72 6.59 -11.91
CA LEU A 189 2.04 6.01 -12.06
C LEU A 189 1.91 4.51 -11.78
N ILE A 190 2.03 3.75 -12.87
CA ILE A 190 2.14 2.30 -12.81
C ILE A 190 3.64 2.02 -12.81
N ASP A 191 4.27 2.21 -11.65
CA ASP A 191 5.67 1.80 -11.49
C ASP A 191 5.73 0.29 -11.74
N ASP A 192 6.65 -0.11 -12.62
CA ASP A 192 6.83 -1.46 -13.16
C ASP A 192 6.36 -2.60 -12.24
N ILE A 193 5.24 -3.23 -12.60
CA ILE A 193 4.93 -4.61 -12.19
C ILE A 193 5.89 -5.51 -12.98
N ILE A 194 7.16 -5.50 -12.60
CA ILE A 194 8.10 -6.57 -12.88
C ILE A 194 8.39 -7.22 -11.52
N GLU A 195 7.54 -8.19 -11.19
CA GLU A 195 7.97 -9.50 -10.69
C GLU A 195 7.16 -10.55 -11.44
#